data_AF-A0A519MGF5-F1
#
_entry.id   AF-A0A519MGF5-F1
#
_cell.length_a   1.000
_cell.length_b   1.000
_cell.length_c   1.000
_cell.angle_alpha   90.00
_cell.angle_beta   90.00
_cell.angle_gamma   90.00
#
_symmetry.space_group_name_H-M   'P 1'
#
loop_
_entity.id
_entity.type
_entity.pdbx_description
1 polymer ?
#
loop_
_entity_poly.entity_id
_entity_poly.type
_entity_poly.pdbx_seq_one_letter_code
_entity_poly.pdbx_strand_id
1 'polypeptide(L)'
;MRSALVAVIFAAPAQAHAQAQVTVGCQSVKLVLDEQVTVSELNRLWVSGELAPGVPAVLQLHGCKGELLDSITLDAPLARLDPAPLRGVRPSTVLVTVDLTAPAGSYSGPLTKPVQVEGNRLAYAQARAADGMVQPILLAQTGKAAWKKVRVGAADQLLAVRSEPRDGDFTTNYRRYVHGKQGWTVRVRSQPGLWESDGEFPARRSFP
;
A
#
# COMPACT_ATOMS: atom_id res chain seq x y z
N MET A 1 -27.28 -61.21 4.00
CA MET A 1 -26.38 -60.27 3.31
C MET A 1 -26.64 -58.86 3.85
N ARG A 2 -25.72 -58.31 4.65
CA ARG A 2 -25.80 -56.94 5.18
C ARG A 2 -24.74 -56.11 4.46
N SER A 3 -25.17 -55.19 3.60
CA SER A 3 -24.29 -54.23 2.95
C SER A 3 -24.01 -53.08 3.90
N ALA A 4 -22.74 -52.92 4.30
CA ALA A 4 -22.28 -51.74 5.02
C ALA A 4 -21.90 -50.67 3.99
N LEU A 5 -22.58 -49.53 4.03
CA LEU A 5 -22.23 -48.35 3.25
C LEU A 5 -21.10 -47.61 3.98
N VAL A 6 -19.90 -47.60 3.40
CA VAL A 6 -18.78 -46.80 3.90
C VAL A 6 -18.95 -45.38 3.36
N ALA A 7 -19.27 -44.43 4.24
CA ALA A 7 -19.27 -43.01 3.91
C ALA A 7 -17.82 -42.50 3.93
N VAL A 8 -17.27 -42.20 2.75
CA VAL A 8 -15.98 -41.51 2.61
C VAL A 8 -16.24 -40.02 2.80
N ILE A 9 -15.79 -39.48 3.93
CA ILE A 9 -15.80 -38.04 4.20
C ILE A 9 -14.58 -37.46 3.46
N PHE A 10 -14.82 -36.75 2.36
CA PHE A 10 -13.80 -35.91 1.74
C PHE A 10 -13.64 -34.64 2.59
N ALA A 11 -12.55 -34.58 3.37
CA ALA A 11 -12.09 -33.33 3.95
C ALA A 11 -11.54 -32.46 2.80
N ALA A 12 -12.26 -31.41 2.44
CA ALA A 12 -11.75 -30.40 1.52
C ALA A 12 -10.52 -29.72 2.17
N PRO A 13 -9.38 -29.61 1.49
CA PRO A 13 -8.26 -28.86 2.01
C PRO A 13 -8.68 -27.39 2.09
N ALA A 14 -8.69 -26.82 3.30
CA ALA A 14 -8.79 -25.38 3.48
C ALA A 14 -7.62 -24.74 2.73
N GLN A 15 -7.89 -24.17 1.56
CA GLN A 15 -6.93 -23.37 0.84
C GLN A 15 -6.60 -22.19 1.74
N ALA A 16 -5.40 -22.20 2.31
CA ALA A 16 -4.89 -21.11 3.11
C ALA A 16 -4.66 -19.92 2.18
N HIS A 17 -5.68 -19.09 1.99
CA HIS A 17 -5.50 -17.74 1.47
C HIS A 17 -4.54 -17.06 2.45
N ALA A 18 -3.36 -16.64 2.00
CA ALA A 18 -2.47 -15.86 2.84
C ALA A 18 -3.08 -14.47 3.04
N GLN A 19 -4.00 -14.38 3.99
CA GLN A 19 -4.55 -13.13 4.47
C GLN A 19 -3.43 -12.44 5.24
N ALA A 20 -2.88 -11.38 4.68
CA ALA A 20 -1.89 -10.56 5.38
C ALA A 20 -2.59 -9.79 6.51
N GLN A 21 -2.04 -9.86 7.72
CA GLN A 21 -2.59 -9.20 8.89
C GLN A 21 -1.49 -8.47 9.67
N VAL A 22 -1.83 -7.29 10.21
CA VAL A 22 -0.95 -6.44 11.00
C VAL A 22 -1.65 -6.08 12.30
N THR A 23 -0.99 -6.30 13.43
CA THR A 23 -1.49 -5.93 14.75
C THR A 23 -1.22 -4.45 15.05
N VAL A 24 -2.23 -3.79 15.60
CA VAL A 24 -2.20 -2.37 15.99
C VAL A 24 -2.79 -2.24 17.40
N GLY A 25 -1.93 -2.23 18.42
CA GLY A 25 -2.40 -2.35 19.81
C GLY A 25 -3.04 -3.71 20.04
N CYS A 26 -4.31 -3.75 20.48
CA CYS A 26 -5.09 -4.98 20.53
C CYS A 26 -5.98 -5.22 19.29
N GLN A 27 -6.09 -4.23 18.40
CA GLN A 27 -6.82 -4.35 17.13
C GLN A 27 -5.92 -5.00 16.06
N SER A 28 -6.51 -5.37 14.92
CA SER A 28 -5.76 -5.84 13.76
C SER A 28 -6.31 -5.31 12.45
N VAL A 29 -5.42 -4.95 11.54
CA VAL A 29 -5.75 -4.63 10.15
C VAL A 29 -5.47 -5.86 9.29
N LYS A 30 -6.46 -6.29 8.51
CA LYS A 30 -6.41 -7.49 7.70
C LYS A 30 -6.66 -7.14 6.23
N LEU A 31 -5.83 -7.66 5.34
CA LEU A 31 -6.06 -7.61 3.91
C LEU A 31 -6.81 -8.88 3.48
N VAL A 32 -7.96 -8.68 2.84
CA VAL A 32 -8.79 -9.73 2.25
C VAL A 32 -8.74 -9.59 0.75
N LEU A 33 -8.26 -10.64 0.08
CA LEU A 33 -8.28 -10.78 -1.37
C LEU A 33 -9.50 -11.59 -1.78
N ASP A 34 -9.90 -11.48 -3.06
CA ASP A 34 -10.91 -12.36 -3.65
C ASP A 34 -10.45 -13.83 -3.56
N GLU A 35 -11.40 -14.76 -3.45
CA GLU A 35 -11.11 -16.20 -3.38
C GLU A 35 -10.42 -16.73 -4.65
N GLN A 36 -10.61 -16.06 -5.79
CA GLN A 36 -9.93 -16.33 -7.06
C GLN A 36 -8.49 -15.83 -7.08
N VAL A 37 -8.01 -15.14 -6.05
CA VAL A 37 -6.64 -14.64 -5.94
C VAL A 37 -5.89 -15.45 -4.90
N THR A 38 -5.28 -16.55 -5.34
CA THR A 38 -4.33 -17.33 -4.51
C THR A 38 -3.01 -16.60 -4.35
N VAL A 39 -2.16 -17.05 -3.42
CA VAL A 39 -0.80 -16.52 -3.23
C VAL A 39 0.05 -16.67 -4.50
N SER A 40 -0.09 -17.80 -5.19
CA SER A 40 0.62 -18.08 -6.44
C SER A 40 0.18 -17.12 -7.54
N GLU A 41 -1.14 -16.88 -7.67
CA GLU A 41 -1.67 -15.92 -8.64
C GLU A 41 -1.27 -14.49 -8.31
N LEU A 42 -1.36 -14.09 -7.03
CA LEU A 42 -0.88 -12.78 -6.58
C LEU A 42 0.58 -12.58 -6.98
N ASN A 43 1.45 -13.55 -6.72
CA ASN A 43 2.87 -13.42 -7.06
C ASN A 43 3.15 -13.43 -8.56
N ARG A 44 2.39 -14.22 -9.34
CA ARG A 44 2.51 -14.28 -10.79
C ARG A 44 2.05 -13.00 -11.47
N LEU A 45 0.93 -12.45 -11.01
CA LEU A 45 0.28 -11.29 -11.63
C LEU A 45 0.85 -9.95 -11.13
N TRP A 46 1.54 -9.94 -9.99
CA TRP A 46 2.09 -8.71 -9.42
C TRP A 46 3.07 -8.03 -10.39
N VAL A 47 2.73 -6.81 -10.78
CA VAL A 47 3.42 -5.94 -11.76
C VAL A 47 3.51 -6.55 -13.16
N SER A 48 2.67 -7.53 -13.50
CA SER A 48 2.67 -8.10 -14.86
C SER A 48 1.91 -7.22 -15.86
N GLY A 49 0.95 -6.43 -15.38
CA GLY A 49 0.01 -5.69 -16.23
C GLY A 49 -1.11 -6.55 -16.84
N GLU A 50 -1.13 -7.86 -16.55
CA GLU A 50 -2.26 -8.73 -16.90
C GLU A 50 -3.50 -8.41 -16.04
N LEU A 51 -4.68 -8.67 -16.58
CA LEU A 51 -5.92 -8.51 -15.82
C LEU A 51 -5.97 -9.54 -14.69
N ALA A 52 -6.14 -9.03 -13.46
CA ALA A 52 -6.37 -9.87 -12.30
C ALA A 52 -7.83 -10.34 -12.23
N PRO A 53 -8.08 -11.60 -11.83
CA PRO A 53 -9.44 -12.09 -11.61
C PRO A 53 -10.02 -11.50 -10.32
N GLY A 54 -11.35 -11.63 -10.18
CA GLY A 54 -12.06 -11.34 -8.93
C GLY A 54 -12.44 -9.87 -8.73
N VAL A 55 -13.02 -9.59 -7.56
CA VAL A 55 -13.42 -8.24 -7.14
C VAL A 55 -12.26 -7.49 -6.48
N PRO A 56 -12.34 -6.16 -6.33
CA PRO A 56 -11.30 -5.40 -5.64
C PRO A 56 -11.07 -5.90 -4.20
N ALA A 57 -9.80 -5.92 -3.79
CA ALA A 57 -9.41 -6.34 -2.45
C ALA A 57 -10.00 -5.41 -1.38
N VAL A 58 -10.12 -5.90 -0.15
CA VAL A 58 -10.70 -5.16 0.97
C VAL A 58 -9.71 -5.12 2.14
N LEU A 59 -9.49 -3.92 2.68
CA LEU A 59 -8.77 -3.74 3.93
C LEU A 59 -9.79 -3.67 5.08
N GLN A 60 -9.66 -4.53 6.08
CA GLN A 60 -10.59 -4.66 7.20
C GLN A 60 -9.89 -4.29 8.50
N LEU A 61 -10.57 -3.55 9.37
CA LEU A 61 -10.16 -3.32 10.75
C LEU A 61 -10.98 -4.22 11.66
N HIS A 62 -10.30 -5.05 12.43
CA HIS A 62 -10.91 -5.88 13.47
C HIS A 62 -10.57 -5.35 14.85
N GLY A 63 -11.57 -5.37 15.72
CA GLY A 63 -11.45 -5.01 17.13
C GLY A 63 -10.71 -6.05 17.95
N CYS A 64 -10.58 -5.78 19.24
CA CYS A 64 -9.75 -6.59 20.14
C CYS A 64 -10.37 -7.96 20.47
N LYS A 65 -11.63 -8.19 20.09
CA LYS A 65 -12.30 -9.50 20.18
C LYS A 65 -12.53 -10.12 18.79
N GLY A 66 -11.93 -9.56 17.73
CA GLY A 66 -12.01 -10.04 16.36
C GLY A 66 -13.25 -9.55 15.58
N GLU A 67 -14.10 -8.72 16.18
CA GLU A 67 -15.26 -8.12 15.52
C GLU A 67 -14.82 -7.18 14.38
N LEU A 68 -15.52 -7.18 13.25
CA LEU A 68 -15.26 -6.22 12.17
C LEU A 68 -15.75 -4.83 12.60
N LEU A 69 -14.84 -3.86 12.62
CA LEU A 69 -15.10 -2.48 13.03
C LEU A 69 -15.27 -1.53 11.83
N ASP A 70 -14.44 -1.68 10.80
CA ASP A 70 -14.49 -0.84 9.59
C ASP A 70 -13.84 -1.56 8.40
N SER A 71 -14.10 -1.06 7.20
CA SER A 71 -13.46 -1.58 5.99
C SER A 71 -13.30 -0.52 4.90
N ILE A 72 -12.31 -0.72 4.04
CA ILE A 72 -12.07 0.06 2.82
C ILE A 72 -11.95 -0.90 1.65
N THR A 73 -12.82 -0.76 0.65
CA THR A 73 -12.63 -1.39 -0.66
C THR A 73 -11.49 -0.69 -1.38
N LEU A 74 -10.50 -1.46 -1.84
CA LEU A 74 -9.33 -0.96 -2.54
C LEU A 74 -9.61 -0.80 -4.05
N ASP A 75 -8.70 -0.16 -4.77
CA ASP A 75 -8.91 0.18 -6.18
C ASP A 75 -8.69 -1.00 -7.15
N ALA A 76 -8.15 -2.13 -6.68
CA ALA A 76 -7.80 -3.29 -7.51
C ALA A 76 -7.90 -4.63 -6.77
N PRO A 77 -8.05 -5.76 -7.49
CA PRO A 77 -8.06 -7.10 -6.88
C PRO A 77 -6.73 -7.51 -6.26
N LEU A 78 -5.61 -7.07 -6.84
CA LEU A 78 -4.28 -7.37 -6.33
C LEU A 78 -3.82 -6.30 -5.35
N ALA A 79 -3.54 -6.73 -4.12
CA ALA A 79 -3.04 -5.85 -3.09
C ALA A 79 -2.04 -6.57 -2.17
N ARG A 80 -1.21 -5.79 -1.49
CA ARG A 80 -0.28 -6.24 -0.45
C ARG A 80 -0.35 -5.30 0.74
N LEU A 81 -0.16 -5.84 1.93
CA LEU A 81 -0.09 -5.11 3.20
C LEU A 81 1.33 -5.21 3.75
N ASP A 82 1.96 -4.08 4.05
CA ASP A 82 3.26 -4.07 4.73
C ASP A 82 3.13 -4.78 6.08
N PRO A 83 4.02 -5.72 6.42
CA PRO A 83 3.85 -6.58 7.59
C PRO A 83 3.96 -5.84 8.93
N ALA A 84 4.34 -4.57 8.94
CA ALA A 84 4.44 -3.77 10.16
C ALA A 84 3.86 -2.36 10.00
N PRO A 85 3.27 -1.80 11.06
CA PRO A 85 2.88 -0.39 11.06
C PRO A 85 4.13 0.49 11.03
N LEU A 86 3.96 1.73 10.53
CA LEU A 86 4.98 2.77 10.56
C LEU A 86 5.36 3.09 12.00
N ARG A 87 6.66 3.05 12.29
CA ARG A 87 7.17 3.31 13.64
C ARG A 87 7.13 4.81 13.94
N GLY A 88 6.79 5.16 15.17
CA GLY A 88 6.80 6.55 15.64
C GLY A 88 5.73 7.45 15.00
N VAL A 89 4.75 6.88 14.30
CA VAL A 89 3.62 7.58 13.67
C VAL A 89 2.36 7.37 14.51
N ARG A 90 1.59 8.43 14.77
CA ARG A 90 0.33 8.37 15.52
C ARG A 90 -0.77 9.21 14.84
N PRO A 91 -1.98 8.68 14.59
CA PRO A 91 -2.43 7.31 14.84
C PRO A 91 -1.59 6.26 14.12
N SER A 92 -1.65 5.02 14.61
CA SER A 92 -0.93 3.90 14.00
C SER A 92 -1.28 3.82 12.52
N THR A 93 -0.26 3.76 11.67
CA THR A 93 -0.43 3.83 10.22
C THR A 93 0.18 2.59 9.58
N VAL A 94 -0.59 1.87 8.78
CA VAL A 94 -0.10 0.74 7.96
C VAL A 94 0.07 1.19 6.51
N LEU A 95 0.83 0.45 5.72
CA LEU A 95 0.97 0.71 4.28
C LEU A 95 0.27 -0.38 3.49
N VAL A 96 -0.70 0.01 2.67
CA VAL A 96 -1.36 -0.89 1.71
C VAL A 96 -0.95 -0.50 0.30
N THR A 97 -0.56 -1.48 -0.50
CA THR A 97 -0.17 -1.32 -1.90
C THR A 97 -1.18 -2.04 -2.77
N VAL A 98 -1.77 -1.34 -3.73
CA VAL A 98 -2.57 -1.93 -4.80
C VAL A 98 -1.73 -2.02 -6.06
N ASP A 99 -1.95 -3.05 -6.86
CA ASP A 99 -1.34 -3.13 -8.18
C ASP A 99 -2.24 -2.45 -9.22
N LEU A 100 -1.74 -1.37 -9.82
CA LEU A 100 -2.40 -0.62 -10.89
C LEU A 100 -1.55 -0.67 -12.18
N THR A 101 -0.73 -1.71 -12.33
CA THR A 101 0.10 -1.90 -13.52
C THR A 101 -0.79 -2.14 -14.73
N ALA A 102 -0.48 -1.44 -15.83
CA ALA A 102 -1.09 -1.67 -17.13
C ALA A 102 -0.05 -2.34 -18.05
N PRO A 103 -0.47 -3.03 -19.14
CA PRO A 103 0.45 -3.72 -20.06
C PRO A 103 1.53 -2.81 -20.66
N ALA A 104 1.28 -1.50 -20.76
CA ALA A 104 2.22 -0.52 -21.26
C ALA A 104 2.10 0.81 -20.52
N GLY A 105 3.20 1.57 -20.50
CA GLY A 105 3.28 2.93 -19.97
C GLY A 105 4.13 3.06 -18.71
N SER A 106 5.17 3.90 -18.76
CA SER A 106 6.12 4.09 -17.63
C SER A 106 5.51 4.74 -16.38
N TYR A 107 4.24 5.15 -16.43
CA TYR A 107 3.50 5.75 -15.31
C TYR A 107 2.51 4.79 -14.66
N SER A 108 2.35 3.58 -15.18
CA SER A 108 1.56 2.53 -14.52
C SER A 108 2.45 1.73 -13.57
N GLY A 109 1.85 1.18 -12.52
CA GLY A 109 2.58 0.40 -11.53
C GLY A 109 1.88 0.39 -10.17
N PRO A 110 2.47 -0.29 -9.18
CA PRO A 110 1.93 -0.34 -7.83
C PRO A 110 1.81 1.05 -7.18
N LEU A 111 0.71 1.25 -6.45
CA LEU A 111 0.43 2.45 -5.68
C LEU A 111 0.27 2.12 -4.20
N THR A 112 1.14 2.67 -3.38
CA THR A 112 1.07 2.53 -1.92
C THR A 112 0.38 3.72 -1.30
N LYS A 113 -0.60 3.46 -0.43
CA LYS A 113 -1.32 4.46 0.36
C LYS A 113 -1.14 4.13 1.86
N PRO A 114 -0.67 5.07 2.70
CA PRO A 114 -0.72 4.89 4.14
C PRO A 114 -2.16 4.96 4.64
N VAL A 115 -2.55 4.05 5.53
CA VAL A 115 -3.88 4.00 6.14
C VAL A 115 -3.73 4.11 7.66
N GLN A 116 -4.40 5.11 8.22
CA GLN A 116 -4.45 5.42 9.64
C GLN A 116 -5.58 4.62 10.31
N VAL A 117 -5.27 4.04 11.47
CA VAL A 117 -6.25 3.41 12.37
C VAL A 117 -6.65 4.43 13.44
N GLU A 118 -7.78 5.09 13.23
CA GLU A 118 -8.31 6.17 14.08
C GLU A 118 -9.45 5.65 14.94
N GLY A 119 -9.12 5.13 16.13
CA GLY A 119 -10.10 4.47 16.99
C GLY A 119 -10.64 3.22 16.29
N ASN A 120 -11.92 3.26 15.89
CA ASN A 120 -12.59 2.15 15.21
C ASN A 120 -12.75 2.39 13.70
N ARG A 121 -11.92 3.25 13.10
CA ARG A 121 -12.03 3.63 11.69
C ARG A 121 -10.72 3.50 10.95
N LEU A 122 -10.82 3.19 9.66
CA LEU A 122 -9.72 3.28 8.71
C LEU A 122 -9.86 4.57 7.90
N ALA A 123 -8.77 5.32 7.77
CA ALA A 123 -8.72 6.53 6.95
C ALA A 123 -7.42 6.58 6.15
N TYR A 124 -7.48 6.98 4.88
CA TYR A 124 -6.27 7.24 4.11
C TYR A 124 -5.54 8.45 4.67
N ALA A 125 -4.23 8.30 4.90
CA ALA A 125 -3.41 9.39 5.40
C ALA A 125 -3.35 10.56 4.41
N GLN A 126 -3.52 11.75 4.95
CA GLN A 126 -3.42 13.01 4.23
C GLN A 126 -2.25 13.81 4.79
N ALA A 127 -1.48 14.46 3.92
CA ALA A 127 -0.38 15.33 4.31
C ALA A 127 -0.69 16.80 4.02
N ARG A 128 -0.29 17.68 4.93
CA ARG A 128 -0.34 19.13 4.76
C ARG A 128 0.92 19.63 4.06
N ALA A 129 0.75 20.38 2.97
CA ALA A 129 1.82 21.09 2.27
C ALA A 129 2.13 22.44 2.94
N ALA A 130 3.21 23.09 2.51
CA ALA A 130 3.66 24.37 3.08
C ALA A 130 2.66 25.53 2.87
N ASP A 131 1.87 25.47 1.80
CA ASP A 131 0.77 26.40 1.50
C ASP A 131 -0.50 26.13 2.34
N GLY A 132 -0.47 25.11 3.21
CA GLY A 132 -1.59 24.70 4.04
C GLY A 132 -2.56 23.72 3.37
N MET A 133 -2.43 23.46 2.07
CA MET A 133 -3.28 22.51 1.36
C MET A 133 -3.07 21.09 1.88
N VAL A 134 -4.18 20.36 2.01
CA VAL A 134 -4.19 18.96 2.44
C VAL A 134 -4.36 18.08 1.20
N GLN A 135 -3.48 17.10 1.05
CA GLN A 135 -3.46 16.19 -0.10
C GLN A 135 -3.21 14.74 0.33
N PRO A 136 -3.71 13.76 -0.44
CA PRO A 136 -3.49 12.36 -0.11
C PRO A 136 -2.01 12.00 -0.23
N ILE A 137 -1.54 11.10 0.64
CA ILE A 137 -0.20 10.53 0.50
C ILE A 137 -0.27 9.37 -0.49
N LEU A 138 0.27 9.61 -1.69
CA LEU A 138 0.31 8.64 -2.79
C LEU A 138 1.77 8.30 -3.10
N LEU A 139 2.13 7.03 -2.95
CA LEU A 139 3.49 6.54 -3.09
C LEU A 139 3.56 5.54 -4.26
N ALA A 140 3.78 6.06 -5.45
CA ALA A 140 3.83 5.26 -6.67
C ALA A 140 5.19 4.57 -6.85
N GLN A 141 5.17 3.35 -7.37
CA GLN A 141 6.34 2.59 -7.81
C GLN A 141 6.13 2.26 -9.30
N THR A 142 6.77 2.99 -10.19
CA THR A 142 6.59 2.91 -11.65
C THR A 142 7.92 3.11 -12.37
N GLY A 143 7.92 3.17 -13.70
CA GLY A 143 9.09 3.58 -14.49
C GLY A 143 9.54 5.03 -14.23
N LYS A 144 8.62 5.90 -13.78
CA LYS A 144 8.85 7.35 -13.58
C LYS A 144 8.65 7.80 -12.12
N ALA A 145 8.42 6.87 -11.20
CA ALA A 145 8.27 7.16 -9.78
C ALA A 145 8.81 6.02 -8.91
N ALA A 146 9.39 6.36 -7.77
CA ALA A 146 9.70 5.40 -6.72
C ALA A 146 9.56 6.05 -5.36
N TRP A 147 9.46 5.23 -4.33
CA TRP A 147 9.45 5.70 -2.96
C TRP A 147 10.21 4.77 -2.04
N LYS A 148 10.53 5.27 -0.85
CA LYS A 148 11.24 4.51 0.17
C LYS A 148 10.78 4.92 1.57
N LYS A 149 10.55 3.93 2.44
CA LYS A 149 10.45 4.11 3.88
C LYS A 149 11.84 4.26 4.48
N VAL A 150 12.08 5.33 5.24
CA VAL A 150 13.37 5.58 5.91
C VAL A 150 13.16 5.88 7.38
N ARG A 151 14.08 5.42 8.23
CA ARG A 151 14.08 5.74 9.66
C ARG A 151 14.87 7.03 9.91
N VAL A 152 14.27 7.98 10.62
CA VAL A 152 14.94 9.19 11.10
C VAL A 152 14.64 9.36 12.58
N GLY A 153 15.65 9.16 13.42
CA GLY A 153 15.43 9.06 14.87
C GLY A 153 14.51 7.89 15.22
N ALA A 154 13.45 8.17 15.97
CA ALA A 154 12.47 7.17 16.41
C ALA A 154 11.30 6.94 15.44
N ALA A 155 11.19 7.72 14.35
CA ALA A 155 10.04 7.69 13.45
C ALA A 155 10.40 7.32 12.01
N ASP A 156 9.50 6.57 11.36
CA ASP A 156 9.54 6.35 9.92
C ASP A 156 9.10 7.62 9.16
N GLN A 157 9.77 7.88 8.05
CA GLN A 157 9.44 8.90 7.07
C GLN A 157 9.32 8.25 5.69
N LEU A 158 8.61 8.91 4.79
CA LEU A 158 8.40 8.43 3.43
C LEU A 158 9.05 9.40 2.45
N LEU A 159 9.98 8.90 1.64
CA LEU A 159 10.61 9.66 0.56
C LEU A 159 9.99 9.19 -0.76
N ALA A 160 9.60 10.11 -1.63
CA ALA A 160 9.04 9.78 -2.93
C ALA A 160 9.66 10.67 -4.01
N VAL A 161 10.12 10.08 -5.10
CA VAL A 161 10.60 10.77 -6.30
C VAL A 161 9.62 10.47 -7.43
N ARG A 162 9.28 11.48 -8.23
CA ARG A 162 8.45 11.33 -9.43
C ARG A 162 8.90 12.32 -10.49
N SER A 163 9.09 11.82 -11.70
CA SER A 163 9.29 12.62 -12.91
C SER A 163 7.98 12.71 -13.67
N GLU A 164 7.66 13.87 -14.23
CA GLU A 164 6.50 14.05 -15.10
C GLU A 164 6.78 15.10 -16.18
N PRO A 165 6.16 15.00 -17.36
CA PRO A 165 6.26 16.02 -18.39
C PRO A 165 5.60 17.31 -17.90
N ARG A 166 6.25 18.44 -18.18
CA ARG A 166 5.76 19.77 -17.88
C ARG A 166 6.30 20.74 -18.94
N ASP A 167 5.40 21.44 -19.61
CA ASP A 167 5.74 22.50 -20.59
C ASP A 167 6.73 22.04 -21.69
N GLY A 168 6.62 20.78 -22.13
CA GLY A 168 7.48 20.21 -23.18
C GLY A 168 8.81 19.63 -22.71
N ASP A 169 9.14 19.76 -21.41
CA ASP A 169 10.31 19.15 -20.77
C ASP A 169 9.88 18.24 -19.61
N PHE A 170 10.81 17.68 -18.85
CA PHE A 170 10.56 16.90 -17.63
C PHE A 170 10.88 17.71 -16.39
N THR A 171 10.03 17.54 -15.37
CA THR A 171 10.30 18.00 -14.01
C THR A 171 10.37 16.79 -13.07
N THR A 172 11.43 16.71 -12.28
CA THR A 172 11.56 15.73 -11.20
C THR A 172 11.20 16.36 -9.87
N ASN A 173 10.23 15.77 -9.19
CA ASN A 173 9.75 16.17 -7.88
C ASN A 173 10.26 15.20 -6.79
N TYR A 174 10.93 15.74 -5.78
CA TYR A 174 11.35 15.03 -4.57
C TYR A 174 10.44 15.43 -3.42
N ARG A 175 9.71 14.47 -2.87
CA ARG A 175 8.78 14.65 -1.76
C ARG A 175 9.28 13.94 -0.51
N ARG A 176 9.16 14.62 0.63
CA ARG A 176 9.41 14.05 1.94
C ARG A 176 8.17 14.21 2.81
N TYR A 177 7.60 13.09 3.23
CA TYR A 177 6.49 13.04 4.16
C TYR A 177 7.02 12.79 5.57
N VAL A 178 6.65 13.65 6.50
CA VAL A 178 7.07 13.58 7.91
C VAL A 178 5.83 13.68 8.78
N HIS A 179 5.72 12.75 9.73
CA HIS A 179 4.69 12.78 10.75
C HIS A 179 5.16 13.60 11.97
N GLY A 180 4.34 14.54 12.44
CA GLY A 180 4.64 15.40 13.59
C GLY A 180 3.39 15.71 14.43
N LYS A 181 3.44 16.81 15.21
CA LYS A 181 2.33 17.22 16.09
C LYS A 181 1.05 17.57 15.33
N GLN A 182 1.17 18.03 14.09
CA GLN A 182 0.06 18.44 13.23
C GLN A 182 -0.38 17.32 12.27
N GLY A 183 0.00 16.07 12.54
CA GLY A 183 -0.17 14.95 11.62
C GLY A 183 0.92 14.89 10.55
N TRP A 184 0.58 14.36 9.38
CA TRP A 184 1.50 14.29 8.26
C TRP A 184 1.69 15.66 7.60
N THR A 185 2.94 15.96 7.28
CA THR A 185 3.33 17.12 6.47
C THR A 185 4.15 16.65 5.28
N VAL A 186 4.12 17.40 4.19
CA VAL A 186 4.92 17.13 2.99
C VAL A 186 5.74 18.34 2.60
N ARG A 187 7.01 18.10 2.32
CA ARG A 187 7.91 19.05 1.69
C ARG A 187 8.26 18.59 0.30
N VAL A 188 8.30 19.51 -0.65
CA VAL A 188 8.56 19.22 -2.05
C VAL A 188 9.72 20.08 -2.54
N ARG A 189 10.63 19.47 -3.27
CA ARG A 189 11.65 20.15 -4.07
C ARG A 189 11.51 19.69 -5.50
N SER A 190 11.37 20.62 -6.42
CA SER A 190 11.28 20.33 -7.86
C SER A 190 12.55 20.81 -8.55
N GLN A 191 12.99 20.08 -9.57
CA GLN A 191 14.06 20.53 -10.45
C GLN A 191 13.80 20.05 -11.89
N PRO A 192 14.28 20.78 -12.90
CA PRO A 192 14.28 20.29 -14.27
C PRO A 192 15.03 18.96 -14.40
N GLY A 193 14.57 18.13 -15.33
CA GLY A 193 15.23 16.89 -15.69
C GLY A 193 14.38 15.65 -15.45
N LEU A 194 14.88 14.56 -16.00
CA LEU A 194 14.28 13.24 -15.98
C LEU A 194 14.97 12.34 -14.95
N TRP A 195 14.17 11.72 -14.10
CA TRP A 195 14.55 10.56 -13.31
C TRP A 195 13.73 9.34 -13.72
N GLU A 196 14.39 8.17 -13.75
CA GLU A 196 13.80 6.87 -14.07
C GLU A 196 14.17 5.84 -12.99
N SER A 197 13.35 4.80 -12.84
CA SER A 197 13.48 3.83 -11.76
C SER A 197 14.44 2.67 -12.04
N ASP A 198 15.03 2.63 -13.24
CA ASP A 198 16.11 1.71 -13.62
C ASP A 198 17.46 2.09 -12.96
N GLY A 199 17.61 3.34 -12.54
CA GLY A 199 18.76 3.84 -11.79
C GLY A 199 18.66 3.66 -10.27
N GLU A 200 19.69 4.13 -9.55
CA GLU A 200 19.68 4.13 -8.09
C GLU A 200 18.60 5.09 -7.54
N PHE A 201 17.94 4.67 -6.44
CA PHE A 201 17.05 5.55 -5.72
C PHE A 201 17.84 6.79 -5.21
N PRO A 202 17.32 8.02 -5.39
CA PRO A 202 18.05 9.23 -5.02
C PRO A 202 18.52 9.22 -3.56
N ALA A 203 19.73 9.73 -3.31
CA ALA A 203 20.24 9.85 -1.96
C ALA A 203 19.32 10.70 -1.06
N ARG A 204 19.25 10.40 0.24
CA ARG A 204 18.37 11.12 1.20
C ARG A 204 18.52 12.64 1.18
N ARG A 205 19.74 13.14 0.93
CA ARG A 205 20.04 14.59 0.83
C ARG A 205 19.37 15.29 -0.36
N SER A 206 18.87 14.53 -1.33
CA SER A 206 18.09 15.05 -2.46
C SER A 206 16.64 15.39 -2.07
N PHE A 207 16.20 15.02 -0.87
CA PHE A 207 14.86 15.30 -0.38
C PHE A 207 14.89 16.48 0.62
N PRO A 208 13.87 17.36 0.61
CA PRO A 208 13.81 18.56 1.47
C PRO A 208 13.51 18.28 2.97
#